data_AF-A0A369AJE6-F1
#
_entry.id   AF-A0A369AJE6-F1
#
_cell.length_a   1.000
_cell.length_b   1.000
_cell.length_c   1.000
_cell.angle_alpha   90.00
_cell.angle_beta   90.00
_cell.angle_gamma   90.00
#
_symmetry.space_group_name_H-M   'P 1'
#
loop_
_entity.id
_entity.type
_entity.pdbx_description
1 polymer ?
#
loop_
_entity_poly.entity_id
_entity_poly.type
_entity_poly.pdbx_seq_one_letter_code
_entity_poly.pdbx_strand_id
1 'polypeptide(L)'
;MKVIIDILSGAGRKTAAAILVTYEADNQSKPIRFLLDAGGALEVGEDKGWTQPDHLDAIFISHDHQDHMGGLIDIDSQVPVYATLPVQQQLPAHLNLHTLPICGTTIVSGIKVTTGSAGHSFGGVWLHLDVGDGVFYSGDFSLESGLYPFTMPPQANVALLDASYGLYDNSLEQCKNALLHYLNDERALLMPVPQTGRALEMASWLTSIGFHDWSLAEDCIAPENVLDGPEGCVCAEIRPVLQSMKSQPFNPDAKVVLCGDPDGLGGEAAVLLQQPERYLPVYTGHLPEHARQAVSEDRAHFERWNVHPRKQDLKQLVDHLGCRICVPLFHTMKDLNEWRQALGPSVTADSYI
;
A
#
# COMPACT_ATOMS: atom_id res chain seq x y z
N MET A 1 -0.60 -32.80 -6.18
CA MET A 1 -0.96 -31.38 -5.91
C MET A 1 -0.09 -30.43 -6.72
N LYS A 2 -0.68 -29.42 -7.37
CA LYS A 2 0.02 -28.43 -8.21
C LYS A 2 -0.47 -27.02 -7.90
N VAL A 3 0.46 -26.06 -7.78
CA VAL A 3 0.18 -24.62 -7.66
C VAL A 3 0.63 -23.96 -8.95
N ILE A 4 -0.20 -23.09 -9.51
CA ILE A 4 0.09 -22.27 -10.70
C ILE A 4 -0.20 -20.82 -10.32
N ILE A 5 0.73 -19.92 -10.61
CA ILE A 5 0.53 -18.48 -10.37
C ILE A 5 0.67 -17.75 -11.69
N ASP A 6 -0.36 -17.02 -12.08
CA ASP A 6 -0.41 -16.21 -13.29
C ASP A 6 -0.57 -14.73 -12.88
N ILE A 7 0.47 -13.94 -13.12
CA ILE A 7 0.48 -12.51 -12.82
C ILE A 7 -0.13 -11.77 -14.01
N LEU A 8 -1.46 -11.64 -13.96
CA LEU A 8 -2.26 -11.00 -15.00
C LEU A 8 -1.90 -9.53 -15.18
N SER A 9 -1.57 -8.85 -14.07
CA SER A 9 -1.05 -7.49 -14.02
C SER A 9 -0.22 -7.27 -12.75
N GLY A 10 0.64 -6.24 -12.74
CA GLY A 10 1.54 -5.93 -11.62
C GLY A 10 2.98 -6.44 -11.79
N ALA A 11 3.30 -7.18 -12.86
CA ALA A 11 4.67 -7.59 -13.19
C ALA A 11 5.37 -6.56 -14.09
N GLY A 12 6.66 -6.28 -13.82
CA GLY A 12 7.54 -5.54 -14.73
C GLY A 12 7.28 -4.04 -14.88
N ARG A 13 6.21 -3.49 -14.28
CA ARG A 13 5.94 -2.05 -14.15
C ARG A 13 4.94 -1.79 -13.02
N LYS A 14 4.87 -0.55 -12.54
CA LYS A 14 3.79 -0.13 -11.63
C LYS A 14 2.48 -0.12 -12.42
N THR A 15 1.53 -0.97 -12.02
CA THR A 15 0.22 -1.20 -12.66
C THR A 15 -0.77 -1.73 -11.63
N ALA A 16 -2.05 -1.81 -12.02
CA ALA A 16 -3.07 -2.57 -11.31
C ALA A 16 -2.55 -3.93 -10.82
N ALA A 17 -2.79 -4.26 -9.55
CA ALA A 17 -2.52 -5.57 -9.00
C ALA A 17 -3.61 -6.58 -9.39
N ALA A 18 -3.23 -7.67 -10.06
CA ALA A 18 -4.12 -8.79 -10.32
C ALA A 18 -3.30 -10.07 -10.50
N ILE A 19 -3.36 -10.96 -9.51
CA ILE A 19 -2.60 -12.21 -9.51
C ILE A 19 -3.53 -13.39 -9.31
N LEU A 20 -3.58 -14.29 -10.29
CA LEU A 20 -4.40 -15.50 -10.24
C LEU A 20 -3.58 -16.67 -9.68
N VAL A 21 -4.04 -17.23 -8.56
CA VAL A 21 -3.50 -18.46 -7.99
C VAL A 21 -4.46 -19.60 -8.27
N THR A 22 -3.99 -20.62 -8.99
CA THR A 22 -4.74 -21.86 -9.25
C THR A 22 -4.11 -23.02 -8.50
N TYR A 23 -4.90 -23.73 -7.71
CA TYR A 23 -4.46 -24.89 -6.94
C TYR A 23 -5.24 -26.15 -7.34
N GLU A 24 -4.50 -27.17 -7.76
CA GLU A 24 -5.03 -28.49 -8.10
C GLU A 24 -4.68 -29.48 -6.99
N ALA A 25 -5.68 -29.86 -6.19
CA ALA A 25 -5.55 -30.90 -5.16
C ALA A 25 -5.96 -32.28 -5.73
N ASP A 26 -5.25 -33.33 -5.33
CA ASP A 26 -5.46 -34.69 -5.88
C ASP A 26 -6.86 -35.26 -5.59
N ASN A 27 -7.54 -34.74 -4.55
CA ASN A 27 -8.87 -35.19 -4.11
C ASN A 27 -10.01 -34.24 -4.52
N GLN A 28 -9.77 -33.24 -5.37
CA GLN A 28 -10.80 -32.33 -5.85
C GLN A 28 -11.10 -32.52 -7.33
N SER A 29 -12.38 -32.45 -7.68
CA SER A 29 -12.86 -32.62 -9.05
C SER A 29 -12.61 -31.40 -9.95
N LYS A 30 -12.38 -30.23 -9.34
CA LYS A 30 -12.06 -28.97 -10.02
C LYS A 30 -10.91 -28.25 -9.29
N PRO A 31 -10.08 -27.47 -10.00
CA PRO A 31 -9.10 -26.61 -9.35
C PRO A 31 -9.78 -25.52 -8.52
N ILE A 32 -9.11 -25.09 -7.46
CA ILE A 32 -9.46 -23.87 -6.71
C ILE A 32 -8.75 -22.69 -7.35
N ARG A 33 -9.47 -21.58 -7.55
CA ARG A 33 -8.97 -20.38 -8.21
C ARG A 33 -9.22 -19.14 -7.36
N PHE A 34 -8.14 -18.50 -6.93
CA PHE A 34 -8.18 -17.26 -6.15
C PHE A 34 -7.55 -16.12 -6.93
N LEU A 35 -8.17 -14.95 -6.89
CA LEU A 35 -7.56 -13.71 -7.36
C LEU A 35 -7.03 -12.92 -6.15
N LEU A 36 -5.77 -12.53 -6.18
CA LEU A 36 -5.14 -11.66 -5.19
C LEU A 36 -5.07 -10.25 -5.77
N ASP A 37 -5.78 -9.35 -5.10
CA ASP A 37 -6.14 -8.01 -5.53
C ASP A 37 -6.89 -7.92 -6.87
N ALA A 38 -7.61 -6.81 -7.03
CA ALA A 38 -8.41 -6.50 -8.20
C ALA A 38 -8.22 -5.01 -8.54
N GLY A 39 -7.01 -4.68 -8.95
CA GLY A 39 -6.55 -3.31 -9.19
C GLY A 39 -7.25 -2.59 -10.34
N GLY A 40 -7.39 -1.28 -10.18
CA GLY A 40 -7.84 -0.34 -11.21
C GLY A 40 -6.67 0.31 -11.96
N ALA A 41 -7.00 1.04 -13.01
CA ALA A 41 -6.03 1.84 -13.75
C ALA A 41 -5.42 2.93 -12.86
N LEU A 42 -4.12 3.18 -13.04
CA LEU A 42 -3.37 4.20 -12.28
C LEU A 42 -3.60 5.61 -12.82
N GLU A 43 -3.81 5.74 -14.13
CA GLU A 43 -4.04 7.02 -14.78
C GLU A 43 -5.43 7.06 -15.44
N VAL A 44 -6.03 8.25 -15.46
CA VAL A 44 -7.32 8.46 -16.11
C VAL A 44 -7.21 8.15 -17.61
N GLY A 45 -8.00 7.19 -18.08
CA GLY A 45 -8.03 6.75 -19.47
C GLY A 45 -7.05 5.63 -19.81
N GLU A 46 -6.25 5.15 -18.85
CA GLU A 46 -5.50 3.88 -19.02
C GLU A 46 -6.45 2.68 -18.82
N ASP A 47 -6.18 1.58 -19.54
CA ASP A 47 -6.80 0.27 -19.28
C ASP A 47 -6.14 -0.36 -18.04
N LYS A 48 -6.92 -0.94 -17.12
CA LYS A 48 -6.39 -1.68 -15.96
C LYS A 48 -5.56 -2.90 -16.37
N GLY A 49 -5.70 -3.39 -17.60
CA GLY A 49 -4.79 -4.36 -18.21
C GLY A 49 -5.11 -5.83 -17.90
N TRP A 50 -6.25 -6.12 -17.27
CA TRP A 50 -6.71 -7.47 -16.95
C TRP A 50 -8.24 -7.55 -16.92
N THR A 51 -8.78 -8.75 -17.12
CA THR A 51 -10.22 -9.06 -17.03
C THR A 51 -10.46 -10.12 -15.97
N GLN A 52 -11.66 -10.12 -15.36
CA GLN A 52 -12.02 -11.15 -14.37
C GLN A 52 -11.82 -12.56 -14.94
N PRO A 53 -10.97 -13.40 -14.32
CA PRO A 53 -10.84 -14.79 -14.72
C PRO A 53 -12.14 -15.57 -14.49
N ASP A 54 -12.40 -16.57 -15.34
CA ASP A 54 -13.53 -17.45 -15.15
C ASP A 54 -13.37 -18.33 -13.89
N HIS A 55 -14.52 -18.69 -13.31
CA HIS A 55 -14.65 -19.69 -12.23
C HIS A 55 -13.80 -19.39 -10.99
N LEU A 56 -13.70 -18.12 -10.59
CA LEU A 56 -13.10 -17.74 -9.32
C LEU A 56 -13.90 -18.31 -8.14
N ASP A 57 -13.20 -18.88 -7.17
CA ASP A 57 -13.79 -19.29 -5.89
C ASP A 57 -13.76 -18.14 -4.87
N ALA A 58 -12.80 -17.21 -4.98
CA ALA A 58 -12.71 -16.00 -4.16
C ALA A 58 -11.78 -14.94 -4.77
N ILE A 59 -11.99 -13.69 -4.38
CA ILE A 59 -11.05 -12.57 -4.54
C ILE A 59 -10.62 -12.11 -3.15
N PHE A 60 -9.33 -11.84 -2.95
CA PHE A 60 -8.81 -11.29 -1.70
C PHE A 60 -8.23 -9.91 -1.96
N ILE A 61 -8.63 -8.92 -1.15
CA ILE A 61 -8.15 -7.54 -1.24
C ILE A 61 -7.19 -7.27 -0.08
N SER A 62 -5.97 -6.86 -0.41
CA SER A 62 -4.92 -6.56 0.57
C SER A 62 -5.19 -5.23 1.27
N HIS A 63 -5.57 -4.19 0.53
CA HIS A 63 -5.82 -2.84 1.06
C HIS A 63 -6.68 -1.96 0.13
N ASP A 64 -6.92 -0.71 0.54
CA ASP A 64 -7.92 0.20 0.00
C ASP A 64 -7.45 1.10 -1.16
N HIS A 65 -6.23 0.94 -1.67
CA HIS A 65 -5.76 1.76 -2.78
C HIS A 65 -6.35 1.34 -4.13
N GLN A 66 -6.52 2.33 -5.02
CA GLN A 66 -7.18 2.14 -6.32
C GLN A 66 -6.46 1.12 -7.21
N ASP A 67 -5.14 1.05 -7.18
CA ASP A 67 -4.35 0.05 -7.90
C ASP A 67 -4.45 -1.36 -7.32
N HIS A 68 -5.13 -1.56 -6.20
CA HIS A 68 -5.38 -2.87 -5.59
C HIS A 68 -6.87 -3.26 -5.53
N MET A 69 -7.79 -2.29 -5.55
CA MET A 69 -9.23 -2.55 -5.44
C MET A 69 -10.11 -1.86 -6.49
N GLY A 70 -9.57 -0.93 -7.29
CA GLY A 70 -10.34 -0.11 -8.24
C GLY A 70 -10.96 -0.91 -9.40
N GLY A 71 -10.47 -2.11 -9.67
CA GLY A 71 -11.02 -3.02 -10.69
C GLY A 71 -12.26 -3.79 -10.23
N LEU A 72 -12.62 -3.71 -8.94
CA LEU A 72 -13.81 -4.36 -8.36
C LEU A 72 -15.14 -3.85 -8.89
N ILE A 73 -15.16 -2.66 -9.50
CA ILE A 73 -16.39 -2.09 -10.09
C ILE A 73 -16.99 -2.99 -11.18
N ASP A 74 -16.15 -3.78 -11.85
CA ASP A 74 -16.55 -4.66 -12.96
C ASP A 74 -16.69 -6.14 -12.54
N ILE A 75 -16.56 -6.44 -11.24
CA ILE A 75 -16.59 -7.82 -10.75
C ILE A 75 -18.03 -8.33 -10.61
N ASP A 76 -18.24 -9.59 -10.99
CA ASP A 76 -19.50 -10.30 -10.77
C ASP A 76 -19.82 -10.39 -9.27
N SER A 77 -20.97 -9.82 -8.89
CA SER A 77 -21.53 -9.83 -7.55
C SER A 77 -21.61 -11.21 -6.88
N GLN A 78 -21.61 -12.31 -7.64
CA GLN A 78 -21.65 -13.67 -7.08
C GLN A 78 -20.30 -14.15 -6.56
N VAL A 79 -19.19 -13.57 -7.02
CA VAL A 79 -17.84 -13.96 -6.58
C VAL A 79 -17.61 -13.45 -5.16
N PRO A 80 -17.27 -14.32 -4.18
CA PRO A 80 -16.91 -13.89 -2.83
C PRO A 80 -15.69 -12.97 -2.84
N VAL A 81 -15.82 -11.78 -2.23
CA VAL A 81 -14.72 -10.82 -2.06
C VAL A 81 -14.36 -10.71 -0.58
N TYR A 82 -13.12 -11.01 -0.26
CA TYR A 82 -12.58 -11.04 1.09
C TYR A 82 -11.69 -9.83 1.33
N ALA A 83 -12.03 -9.04 2.35
CA ALA A 83 -11.24 -7.88 2.76
C ALA A 83 -11.42 -7.64 4.27
N THR A 84 -10.51 -6.90 4.89
CA THR A 84 -10.66 -6.50 6.29
C THR A 84 -11.81 -5.50 6.44
N LEU A 85 -12.37 -5.38 7.65
CA LEU A 85 -13.53 -4.52 7.89
C LEU A 85 -13.28 -3.03 7.49
N PRO A 86 -12.11 -2.42 7.79
CA PRO A 86 -11.84 -1.06 7.33
C PRO A 86 -11.81 -0.93 5.80
N VAL A 87 -11.22 -1.91 5.10
CA VAL A 87 -11.13 -1.92 3.64
C VAL A 87 -12.51 -2.11 3.01
N GLN A 88 -13.37 -2.97 3.57
CA GLN A 88 -14.74 -3.19 3.07
C GLN A 88 -15.57 -1.92 2.95
N GLN A 89 -15.34 -0.92 3.82
CA GLN A 89 -16.07 0.35 3.78
C GLN A 89 -15.80 1.16 2.52
N GLN A 90 -14.68 0.88 1.83
CA GLN A 90 -14.29 1.53 0.57
C GLN A 90 -14.73 0.74 -0.67
N LEU A 91 -15.21 -0.49 -0.49
CA LEU A 91 -15.53 -1.37 -1.61
C LEU A 91 -16.94 -1.11 -2.19
N PRO A 92 -17.17 -1.38 -3.49
CA PRO A 92 -18.49 -1.27 -4.10
C PRO A 92 -19.59 -2.08 -3.38
N ALA A 93 -20.75 -1.46 -3.17
CA ALA A 93 -21.84 -2.05 -2.39
C ALA A 93 -22.51 -3.28 -3.02
N HIS A 94 -22.26 -3.58 -4.30
CA HIS A 94 -22.87 -4.72 -5.00
C HIS A 94 -22.16 -6.06 -4.76
N LEU A 95 -20.99 -6.03 -4.12
CA LEU A 95 -20.13 -7.20 -3.96
C LEU A 95 -20.62 -8.13 -2.83
N ASN A 96 -20.38 -9.43 -3.01
CA ASN A 96 -20.55 -10.41 -1.94
C ASN A 96 -19.35 -10.36 -0.97
N LEU A 97 -19.44 -9.47 0.02
CA LEU A 97 -18.33 -9.19 0.95
C LEU A 97 -18.22 -10.19 2.09
N HIS A 98 -16.98 -10.60 2.39
CA HIS A 98 -16.61 -11.44 3.50
C HIS A 98 -15.43 -10.85 4.28
N THR A 99 -15.45 -10.96 5.60
CA THR A 99 -14.44 -10.35 6.47
C THR A 99 -13.21 -11.22 6.65
N LEU A 100 -12.05 -10.65 6.34
CA LEU A 100 -10.74 -11.15 6.78
C LEU A 100 -10.38 -10.58 8.16
N PRO A 101 -9.76 -11.37 9.06
CA PRO A 101 -9.13 -10.81 10.24
C PRO A 101 -7.92 -9.95 9.84
N ILE A 102 -7.59 -8.94 10.66
CA ILE A 102 -6.36 -8.16 10.49
C ILE A 102 -5.12 -9.05 10.67
N CYS A 103 -5.11 -9.81 11.76
CA CYS A 103 -4.15 -10.88 12.02
C CYS A 103 -4.92 -12.14 12.39
N GLY A 104 -4.72 -13.23 11.66
CA GLY A 104 -5.40 -14.48 11.97
C GLY A 104 -5.53 -15.40 10.78
N THR A 105 -6.54 -16.28 10.84
CA THR A 105 -6.74 -17.31 9.84
C THR A 105 -8.22 -17.45 9.48
N THR A 106 -8.51 -17.68 8.20
CA THR A 106 -9.82 -17.99 7.66
C THR A 106 -9.71 -19.21 6.74
N ILE A 107 -10.75 -20.06 6.70
CA ILE A 107 -10.82 -21.16 5.73
C ILE A 107 -11.71 -20.73 4.56
N VAL A 108 -11.16 -20.72 3.35
CA VAL A 108 -11.87 -20.35 2.11
C VAL A 108 -11.71 -21.49 1.12
N SER A 109 -12.83 -22.06 0.65
CA SER A 109 -12.84 -23.21 -0.26
C SER A 109 -11.96 -24.40 0.19
N GLY A 110 -11.84 -24.59 1.51
CA GLY A 110 -11.00 -25.64 2.11
C GLY A 110 -9.52 -25.29 2.24
N ILE A 111 -9.09 -24.10 1.80
CA ILE A 111 -7.73 -23.59 1.94
C ILE A 111 -7.64 -22.68 3.15
N LYS A 112 -6.58 -22.85 3.94
CA LYS A 112 -6.26 -21.97 5.04
C LYS A 112 -5.60 -20.69 4.50
N VAL A 113 -6.22 -19.55 4.75
CA VAL A 113 -5.72 -18.22 4.41
C VAL A 113 -5.33 -17.53 5.70
N THR A 114 -4.07 -17.16 5.84
CA THR A 114 -3.54 -16.42 6.99
C THR A 114 -3.31 -14.96 6.59
N THR A 115 -3.64 -14.04 7.48
CA THR A 115 -3.45 -12.60 7.29
C THR A 115 -2.63 -12.02 8.43
N GLY A 116 -1.92 -10.93 8.13
CA GLY A 116 -1.30 -10.07 9.14
C GLY A 116 -1.15 -8.65 8.62
N SER A 117 -1.05 -7.68 9.52
CA SER A 117 -0.91 -6.27 9.17
C SER A 117 0.31 -6.03 8.26
N ALA A 118 0.12 -5.22 7.21
CA ALA A 118 1.15 -4.94 6.20
C ALA A 118 1.93 -3.64 6.43
N GLY A 119 1.62 -2.86 7.46
CA GLY A 119 2.31 -1.61 7.76
C GLY A 119 2.13 -0.48 6.74
N HIS A 120 1.26 -0.65 5.75
CA HIS A 120 1.10 0.29 4.63
C HIS A 120 -0.08 1.25 4.78
N SER A 121 -1.27 0.72 5.07
CA SER A 121 -2.50 1.51 5.23
C SER A 121 -3.40 0.96 6.34
N PHE A 122 -4.44 1.72 6.67
CA PHE A 122 -5.37 1.38 7.75
C PHE A 122 -6.18 0.12 7.42
N GLY A 123 -5.90 -0.96 8.14
CA GLY A 123 -6.53 -2.26 7.91
C GLY A 123 -5.94 -3.05 6.73
N GLY A 124 -4.85 -2.57 6.12
CA GLY A 124 -4.13 -3.29 5.07
C GLY A 124 -3.40 -4.52 5.59
N VAL A 125 -3.47 -5.62 4.84
CA VAL A 125 -2.92 -6.93 5.23
C VAL A 125 -2.14 -7.59 4.10
N TRP A 126 -1.12 -8.36 4.46
CA TRP A 126 -0.56 -9.38 3.57
C TRP A 126 -1.38 -10.67 3.66
N LEU A 127 -1.23 -11.54 2.67
CA LEU A 127 -1.93 -12.83 2.55
C LEU A 127 -0.92 -13.98 2.51
N HIS A 128 -1.22 -15.08 3.20
CA HIS A 128 -0.50 -16.34 3.09
C HIS A 128 -1.49 -17.48 2.82
N LEU A 129 -1.34 -18.15 1.69
CA LEU A 129 -2.18 -19.26 1.26
C LEU A 129 -1.48 -20.59 1.57
N ASP A 130 -2.16 -21.46 2.31
CA ASP A 130 -1.69 -22.80 2.63
C ASP A 130 -1.93 -23.78 1.46
N VAL A 131 -1.28 -23.51 0.33
CA VAL A 131 -1.30 -24.32 -0.89
C VAL A 131 0.13 -24.70 -1.29
N GLY A 132 0.34 -25.97 -1.68
CA GLY A 132 1.69 -26.49 -1.90
C GLY A 132 2.55 -26.35 -0.65
N ASP A 133 3.70 -25.69 -0.78
CA ASP A 133 4.61 -25.35 0.33
C ASP A 133 4.45 -23.87 0.79
N GLY A 134 3.30 -23.25 0.50
CA GLY A 134 2.94 -21.89 0.89
C GLY A 134 3.19 -20.84 -0.20
N VAL A 135 2.19 -19.96 -0.39
CA VAL A 135 2.27 -18.77 -1.26
C VAL A 135 2.02 -17.54 -0.42
N PHE A 136 3.00 -16.64 -0.36
CA PHE A 136 2.90 -15.35 0.33
C PHE A 136 2.70 -14.23 -0.69
N TYR A 137 1.75 -13.34 -0.43
CA TYR A 137 1.53 -12.11 -1.18
C TYR A 137 1.48 -10.94 -0.22
N SER A 138 2.36 -9.95 -0.43
CA SER A 138 2.48 -8.83 0.51
C SER A 138 1.36 -7.79 0.39
N GLY A 139 0.69 -7.68 -0.77
CA GLY A 139 0.11 -6.39 -1.17
C GLY A 139 1.20 -5.32 -1.19
N ASP A 140 0.84 -4.06 -0.93
CA ASP A 140 1.82 -3.04 -0.55
C ASP A 140 2.16 -3.16 0.94
N PHE A 141 3.44 -3.02 1.29
CA PHE A 141 3.86 -3.14 2.68
C PHE A 141 4.96 -2.17 3.09
N SER A 142 5.04 -1.86 4.39
CA SER A 142 6.16 -1.10 4.96
C SER A 142 6.60 -1.71 6.27
N LEU A 143 7.92 -1.76 6.48
CA LEU A 143 8.52 -2.10 7.78
C LEU A 143 8.87 -0.86 8.61
N GLU A 144 8.76 0.33 8.03
CA GLU A 144 9.19 1.59 8.66
C GLU A 144 8.04 2.41 9.25
N SER A 145 6.79 2.03 8.98
CA SER A 145 5.62 2.76 9.44
C SER A 145 5.56 2.83 10.97
N GLY A 146 5.40 4.04 11.49
CA GLY A 146 5.18 4.29 12.92
C GLY A 146 3.72 4.22 13.34
N LEU A 147 2.80 4.27 12.36
CA LEU A 147 1.36 4.30 12.59
C LEU A 147 0.70 2.92 12.41
N TYR A 148 0.93 2.30 11.27
CA TYR A 148 0.40 0.98 10.91
C TYR A 148 1.41 -0.12 11.24
N PRO A 149 1.00 -1.20 11.93
CA PRO A 149 1.92 -2.26 12.31
C PRO A 149 2.21 -3.21 11.14
N PHE A 150 3.38 -3.84 11.17
CA PHE A 150 3.71 -4.97 10.31
C PHE A 150 3.82 -6.26 11.16
N THR A 151 3.10 -7.31 10.77
CA THR A 151 3.16 -8.62 11.44
C THR A 151 4.05 -9.56 10.64
N MET A 152 5.04 -10.22 11.26
CA MET A 152 5.91 -11.16 10.55
C MET A 152 5.12 -12.40 10.05
N PRO A 153 5.20 -12.77 8.76
CA PRO A 153 4.43 -13.88 8.21
C PRO A 153 5.05 -15.26 8.50
N PRO A 154 4.32 -16.36 8.29
CA PRO A 154 4.89 -17.70 8.22
C PRO A 154 5.86 -17.85 7.03
N GLN A 155 6.71 -18.89 7.04
CA GLN A 155 7.52 -19.25 5.87
C GLN A 155 6.65 -19.60 4.66
N ALA A 156 7.16 -19.35 3.46
CA ALA A 156 6.45 -19.64 2.21
C ALA A 156 7.45 -20.00 1.11
N ASN A 157 7.11 -20.98 0.28
CA ASN A 157 7.94 -21.40 -0.84
C ASN A 157 7.95 -20.38 -2.00
N VAL A 158 6.82 -19.72 -2.23
CA VAL A 158 6.69 -18.61 -3.20
C VAL A 158 6.36 -17.31 -2.48
N ALA A 159 7.09 -16.25 -2.79
CA ALA A 159 6.87 -14.90 -2.30
C ALA A 159 6.57 -13.94 -3.46
N LEU A 160 5.46 -13.24 -3.38
CA LEU A 160 5.03 -12.18 -4.30
C LEU A 160 5.10 -10.86 -3.52
N LEU A 161 6.12 -10.05 -3.78
CA LEU A 161 6.49 -8.93 -2.92
C LEU A 161 6.31 -7.59 -3.63
N ASP A 162 5.68 -6.61 -2.98
CA ASP A 162 5.73 -5.21 -3.39
C ASP A 162 7.19 -4.77 -3.45
N ALA A 163 7.58 -4.24 -4.60
CA ALA A 163 8.90 -3.72 -4.82
C ALA A 163 8.84 -2.32 -5.46
N SER A 164 7.80 -1.55 -5.17
CA SER A 164 7.50 -0.23 -5.76
C SER A 164 8.70 0.72 -5.74
N TYR A 165 9.54 0.65 -4.70
CA TYR A 165 10.76 1.46 -4.57
C TYR A 165 12.01 0.86 -5.24
N GLY A 166 11.91 -0.31 -5.85
CA GLY A 166 13.04 -1.01 -6.45
C GLY A 166 14.09 -1.38 -5.40
N LEU A 167 15.34 -1.04 -5.70
CA LEU A 167 16.47 -1.24 -4.78
C LEU A 167 16.88 0.04 -4.02
N TYR A 168 15.96 1.02 -3.91
CA TYR A 168 16.14 2.20 -3.07
C TYR A 168 16.31 1.81 -1.59
N ASP A 169 17.14 2.56 -0.85
CA ASP A 169 17.59 2.12 0.48
C ASP A 169 17.73 3.22 1.55
N ASN A 170 17.35 4.46 1.28
CA ASN A 170 17.35 5.47 2.35
C ASN A 170 16.18 5.22 3.30
N SER A 171 16.44 5.29 4.60
CA SER A 171 15.42 5.08 5.64
C SER A 171 14.42 6.22 5.75
N LEU A 172 13.25 5.92 6.31
CA LEU A 172 12.24 6.92 6.64
C LEU A 172 12.82 7.98 7.60
N GLU A 173 13.69 7.58 8.53
CA GLU A 173 14.36 8.53 9.43
C GLU A 173 15.29 9.50 8.68
N GLN A 174 16.00 9.05 7.65
CA GLN A 174 16.79 9.96 6.81
C GLN A 174 15.89 10.96 6.08
N CYS A 175 14.76 10.50 5.55
CA CYS A 175 13.83 11.36 4.81
C CYS A 175 13.12 12.36 5.75
N LYS A 176 12.70 11.93 6.96
CA LYS A 176 12.17 12.81 8.02
C LYS A 176 13.16 13.91 8.38
N ASN A 177 14.44 13.57 8.54
CA ASN A 177 15.48 14.56 8.84
C ASN A 177 15.64 15.60 7.72
N ALA A 178 15.51 15.18 6.46
CA ALA A 178 15.51 16.11 5.34
C ALA A 178 14.24 16.98 5.30
N LEU A 179 13.07 16.43 5.64
CA LEU A 179 11.82 17.19 5.76
C LEU A 179 11.88 18.32 6.79
N LEU A 180 12.62 18.14 7.89
CA LEU A 180 12.81 19.18 8.91
C LEU A 180 13.44 20.46 8.34
N HIS A 181 14.21 20.37 7.25
CA HIS A 181 14.78 21.55 6.59
C HIS A 181 13.68 22.49 6.10
N TYR A 182 12.66 21.93 5.44
CA TYR A 182 11.58 22.70 4.83
C TYR A 182 10.68 23.39 5.86
N LEU A 183 10.58 22.87 7.09
CA LEU A 183 9.80 23.49 8.17
C LEU A 183 10.27 24.92 8.50
N ASN A 184 11.49 25.29 8.13
CA ASN A 184 12.06 26.63 8.33
C ASN A 184 11.82 27.59 7.15
N ASP A 185 11.17 27.17 6.06
CA ASP A 185 10.81 28.09 4.96
C ASP A 185 9.89 29.21 5.50
N GLU A 186 9.76 30.34 4.81
CA GLU A 186 8.82 31.39 5.25
C GLU A 186 7.37 31.04 4.88
N ARG A 187 7.17 30.29 3.79
CA ARG A 187 5.86 29.82 3.29
C ARG A 187 5.35 28.63 4.09
N ALA A 188 4.04 28.41 4.07
CA ALA A 188 3.46 27.18 4.61
C ALA A 188 3.81 25.98 3.71
N LEU A 189 4.13 24.83 4.29
CA LEU A 189 4.40 23.63 3.51
C LEU A 189 3.06 23.03 3.11
N LEU A 190 2.84 22.86 1.82
CA LEU A 190 1.68 22.14 1.30
C LEU A 190 2.13 20.76 0.85
N MET A 191 1.55 19.73 1.44
CA MET A 191 1.90 18.34 1.20
C MET A 191 0.68 17.58 0.66
N PRO A 192 0.59 17.38 -0.66
CA PRO A 192 -0.39 16.48 -1.27
C PRO A 192 -0.04 15.03 -0.90
N VAL A 193 -0.98 14.31 -0.28
CA VAL A 193 -0.76 12.98 0.31
C VAL A 193 -2.00 12.07 0.16
N PRO A 194 -1.83 10.73 0.17
CA PRO A 194 -2.99 9.82 0.22
C PRO A 194 -3.83 10.00 1.49
N GLN A 195 -5.17 9.99 1.35
CA GLN A 195 -6.11 10.28 2.43
C GLN A 195 -6.07 9.30 3.61
N THR A 196 -5.94 8.00 3.35
CA THR A 196 -6.14 6.92 4.35
C THR A 196 -4.85 6.38 4.97
N GLY A 197 -3.70 6.90 4.57
CA GLY A 197 -2.39 6.43 5.03
C GLY A 197 -1.48 7.56 5.53
N ARG A 198 -0.70 8.12 4.60
CA ARG A 198 0.43 8.99 4.91
C ARG A 198 0.06 10.27 5.64
N ALA A 199 -1.09 10.86 5.35
CA ALA A 199 -1.50 12.13 5.94
C ALA A 199 -1.48 12.07 7.48
N LEU A 200 -2.19 11.09 8.05
CA LEU A 200 -2.27 10.92 9.49
C LEU A 200 -0.92 10.50 10.09
N GLU A 201 -0.13 9.70 9.39
CA GLU A 201 1.21 9.29 9.85
C GLU A 201 2.16 10.48 9.97
N MET A 202 2.17 11.38 8.98
CA MET A 202 2.97 12.60 9.02
C MET A 202 2.49 13.55 10.12
N ALA A 203 1.18 13.73 10.30
CA ALA A 203 0.63 14.53 11.40
C ALA A 203 1.00 13.95 12.78
N SER A 204 1.00 12.62 12.91
CA SER A 204 1.43 11.92 14.13
C SER A 204 2.91 12.13 14.41
N TRP A 205 3.76 12.07 13.38
CA TRP A 205 5.19 12.36 13.51
C TRP A 205 5.47 13.82 13.90
N LEU A 206 4.82 14.78 13.26
CA LEU A 206 4.95 16.21 13.61
C LEU A 206 4.56 16.43 15.08
N THR A 207 3.44 15.84 15.50
CA THR A 207 3.00 15.89 16.90
C THR A 207 4.00 15.24 17.85
N SER A 208 4.61 14.10 17.48
CA SER A 208 5.55 13.39 18.34
C SER A 208 6.87 14.14 18.55
N ILE A 209 7.25 15.04 17.63
CA ILE A 209 8.41 15.93 17.78
C ILE A 209 8.04 17.29 18.41
N GLY A 210 6.79 17.46 18.89
CA GLY A 210 6.30 18.69 19.53
C GLY A 210 5.92 19.81 18.54
N PHE A 211 5.81 19.49 17.25
CA PHE A 211 5.35 20.42 16.23
C PHE A 211 3.83 20.28 16.07
N HIS A 212 3.08 21.32 16.44
CA HIS A 212 1.61 21.30 16.47
C HIS A 212 0.95 22.25 15.46
N ASP A 213 1.74 23.01 14.69
CA ASP A 213 1.24 23.94 13.68
C ASP A 213 1.03 23.22 12.34
N TRP A 214 0.14 22.23 12.35
CA TRP A 214 -0.24 21.45 11.17
C TRP A 214 -1.76 21.34 11.05
N SER A 215 -2.25 21.07 9.84
CA SER A 215 -3.66 20.81 9.58
C SER A 215 -3.84 19.65 8.60
N LEU A 216 -4.85 18.82 8.86
CA LEU A 216 -5.31 17.74 7.99
C LEU A 216 -6.56 18.21 7.25
N ALA A 217 -6.60 18.02 5.92
CA ALA A 217 -7.81 18.24 5.12
C ALA A 217 -8.94 17.29 5.55
N GLU A 218 -10.19 17.70 5.30
CA GLU A 218 -11.39 17.00 5.76
C GLU A 218 -11.56 15.61 5.14
N ASP A 219 -10.94 15.36 3.99
CA ASP A 219 -10.98 14.07 3.30
C ASP A 219 -9.93 13.06 3.82
N CYS A 220 -8.97 13.51 4.63
CA CYS A 220 -8.00 12.64 5.29
C CYS A 220 -8.63 11.88 6.46
N ILE A 221 -8.12 10.67 6.73
CA ILE A 221 -8.58 9.87 7.87
C ILE A 221 -8.23 10.57 9.21
N ALA A 222 -9.26 10.77 10.05
CA ALA A 222 -9.10 11.41 11.36
C ALA A 222 -8.50 10.45 12.42
N PRO A 223 -7.78 10.98 13.44
CA PRO A 223 -7.22 10.19 14.53
C PRO A 223 -8.28 9.32 15.25
N GLU A 224 -9.45 9.88 15.54
CA GLU A 224 -10.58 9.19 16.15
C GLU A 224 -11.05 7.96 15.34
N ASN A 225 -11.17 8.07 14.01
CA ASN A 225 -11.58 6.96 13.16
C ASN A 225 -10.59 5.78 13.25
N VAL A 226 -9.30 6.09 13.34
CA VAL A 226 -8.23 5.10 13.46
C VAL A 226 -8.19 4.49 14.86
N LEU A 227 -8.44 5.28 15.90
CA LEU A 227 -8.50 4.83 17.30
C LEU A 227 -9.69 3.91 17.59
N ASP A 228 -10.83 4.16 16.93
CA ASP A 228 -12.06 3.36 16.99
C ASP A 228 -12.01 2.10 16.08
N GLY A 229 -10.94 1.97 15.30
CA GLY A 229 -10.70 0.84 14.41
C GLY A 229 -10.52 -0.51 15.12
N PRO A 230 -10.57 -1.63 14.37
CA PRO A 230 -10.25 -2.94 14.90
C PRO A 230 -8.86 -3.03 15.52
N GLU A 231 -8.71 -3.89 16.52
CA GLU A 231 -7.42 -4.19 17.12
C GLU A 231 -6.42 -4.70 16.06
N GLY A 232 -5.15 -4.29 16.19
CA GLY A 232 -4.10 -4.66 15.23
C GLY A 232 -3.99 -3.75 13.99
N CYS A 233 -4.87 -2.76 13.83
CA CYS A 233 -4.75 -1.78 12.73
C CYS A 233 -3.73 -0.67 13.02
N VAL A 234 -3.33 -0.47 14.28
CA VAL A 234 -2.55 0.69 14.74
C VAL A 234 -1.50 0.23 15.75
N CYS A 235 -0.28 0.74 15.64
CA CYS A 235 0.79 0.50 16.60
C CYS A 235 0.37 0.97 18.00
N ALA A 236 0.71 0.22 19.05
CA ALA A 236 0.32 0.58 20.41
C ALA A 236 1.05 1.85 20.89
N GLU A 237 2.28 2.04 20.41
CA GLU A 237 3.22 3.10 20.78
C GLU A 237 2.76 4.48 20.33
N ILE A 238 2.03 4.57 19.20
CA ILE A 238 1.54 5.84 18.66
C ILE A 238 0.18 6.25 19.23
N ARG A 239 -0.55 5.34 19.86
CA ARG A 239 -1.89 5.61 20.42
C ARG A 239 -1.94 6.83 21.36
N PRO A 240 -0.97 7.05 22.29
CA PRO A 240 -0.98 8.26 23.13
C PRO A 240 -0.86 9.55 22.32
N VAL A 241 -0.10 9.53 21.21
CA VAL A 241 0.03 10.67 20.30
C VAL A 241 -1.30 10.93 19.61
N LEU A 242 -1.92 9.90 19.02
CA LEU A 242 -3.24 10.01 18.38
C LEU A 242 -4.32 10.54 19.35
N GLN A 243 -4.33 10.08 20.60
CA GLN A 243 -5.26 10.55 21.63
C GLN A 243 -5.05 12.02 22.02
N SER A 244 -3.83 12.53 21.85
CA SER A 244 -3.51 13.94 22.10
C SER A 244 -3.87 14.85 20.92
N MET A 245 -3.97 14.29 19.71
CA MET A 245 -4.38 15.00 18.50
C MET A 245 -5.87 15.27 18.59
N LYS A 246 -6.24 16.48 19.01
CA LYS A 246 -7.63 16.92 18.97
C LYS A 246 -8.03 17.11 17.51
N SER A 247 -9.18 16.58 17.12
CA SER A 247 -9.86 16.98 15.89
C SER A 247 -9.99 18.49 15.85
N GLN A 248 -9.52 19.11 14.77
CA GLN A 248 -9.66 20.53 14.53
C GLN A 248 -10.20 20.74 13.12
N PRO A 249 -11.01 21.79 12.89
CA PRO A 249 -11.38 22.17 11.54
C PRO A 249 -10.14 22.39 10.67
N PHE A 250 -10.26 22.11 9.37
CA PHE A 250 -9.21 22.40 8.42
C PHE A 250 -8.78 23.86 8.52
N ASN A 251 -7.48 24.09 8.67
CA ASN A 251 -6.86 25.39 8.82
C ASN A 251 -5.82 25.61 7.72
N PRO A 252 -6.14 26.34 6.64
CA PRO A 252 -5.20 26.62 5.56
C PRO A 252 -4.07 27.58 5.99
N ASP A 253 -4.19 28.26 7.13
CA ASP A 253 -3.14 29.15 7.66
C ASP A 253 -2.08 28.39 8.49
N ALA A 254 -2.23 27.07 8.69
CA ALA A 254 -1.25 26.27 9.42
C ALA A 254 0.10 26.22 8.69
N LYS A 255 1.18 26.06 9.46
CA LYS A 255 2.54 25.98 8.89
C LYS A 255 2.75 24.75 8.01
N VAL A 256 2.13 23.62 8.34
CA VAL A 256 2.11 22.42 7.49
C VAL A 256 0.66 22.04 7.16
N VAL A 257 0.32 21.98 5.88
CA VAL A 257 -1.02 21.63 5.39
C VAL A 257 -0.92 20.30 4.65
N LEU A 258 -1.59 19.28 5.19
CA LEU A 258 -1.66 17.93 4.64
C LEU A 258 -3.01 17.76 3.94
N CYS A 259 -3.00 17.70 2.62
CA CYS A 259 -4.23 17.59 1.82
C CYS A 259 -4.30 16.23 1.14
N GLY A 260 -5.51 15.67 1.08
CA GLY A 260 -5.80 14.56 0.19
C GLY A 260 -5.57 14.92 -1.28
N ASP A 261 -5.53 13.89 -2.11
CA ASP A 261 -5.05 13.91 -3.50
C ASP A 261 -3.52 14.01 -3.62
N PRO A 262 -2.79 12.88 -3.65
CA PRO A 262 -1.33 12.86 -3.77
C PRO A 262 -0.82 13.46 -5.09
N ASP A 263 -1.68 13.56 -6.10
CA ASP A 263 -1.31 14.19 -7.37
C ASP A 263 -1.54 15.71 -7.34
N GLY A 264 -2.32 16.25 -6.40
CA GLY A 264 -2.55 17.70 -6.29
C GLY A 264 -3.32 18.31 -7.46
N LEU A 265 -4.13 17.51 -8.17
CA LEU A 265 -4.93 17.92 -9.33
C LEU A 265 -6.38 18.25 -8.98
N GLY A 266 -6.86 17.80 -7.82
CA GLY A 266 -8.21 18.02 -7.30
C GLY A 266 -8.24 18.57 -5.88
N GLY A 267 -9.47 18.78 -5.39
CA GLY A 267 -9.76 19.17 -4.01
C GLY A 267 -9.04 20.46 -3.54
N GLU A 268 -8.85 20.54 -2.23
CA GLU A 268 -8.14 21.62 -1.55
C GLU A 268 -6.68 21.73 -2.01
N ALA A 269 -6.02 20.59 -2.28
CA ALA A 269 -4.64 20.58 -2.76
C ALA A 269 -4.47 21.43 -4.03
N ALA A 270 -5.31 21.21 -5.05
CA ALA A 270 -5.25 21.96 -6.30
C ALA A 270 -5.53 23.46 -6.12
N VAL A 271 -6.41 23.84 -5.18
CA VAL A 271 -6.72 25.25 -4.88
C VAL A 271 -5.55 25.94 -4.19
N LEU A 272 -4.91 25.29 -3.22
CA LEU A 272 -3.79 25.87 -2.48
C LEU A 272 -2.50 25.92 -3.33
N LEU A 273 -2.29 24.97 -4.23
CA LEU A 273 -1.16 24.95 -5.17
C LEU A 273 -1.13 26.15 -6.13
N GLN A 274 -2.25 26.87 -6.30
CA GLN A 274 -2.32 28.08 -7.12
C GLN A 274 -1.79 29.34 -6.42
N GLN A 275 -1.33 29.25 -5.16
CA GLN A 275 -0.84 30.36 -4.34
C GLN A 275 0.66 30.18 -3.97
N PRO A 276 1.59 30.23 -4.94
CA PRO A 276 3.00 29.90 -4.74
C PRO A 276 3.77 30.88 -3.84
N GLU A 277 3.25 32.09 -3.65
CA GLU A 277 3.76 33.08 -2.71
C GLU A 277 3.46 32.71 -1.25
N ARG A 278 2.44 31.88 -1.01
CA ARG A 278 1.98 31.47 0.32
C ARG A 278 2.40 30.05 0.67
N TYR A 279 2.40 29.15 -0.31
CA TYR A 279 2.67 27.73 -0.09
C TYR A 279 3.95 27.27 -0.81
N LEU A 280 4.72 26.43 -0.12
CA LEU A 280 5.80 25.64 -0.67
C LEU A 280 5.31 24.20 -0.87
N PRO A 281 5.13 23.73 -2.12
CA PRO A 281 4.74 22.34 -2.36
C PRO A 281 5.89 21.39 -2.01
N VAL A 282 5.63 20.39 -1.16
CA VAL A 282 6.55 19.31 -0.86
C VAL A 282 5.85 17.97 -1.10
N TYR A 283 6.19 17.34 -2.22
CA TYR A 283 5.66 16.02 -2.57
C TYR A 283 6.43 14.93 -1.84
N THR A 284 5.72 13.93 -1.35
CA THR A 284 6.31 12.86 -0.53
C THR A 284 6.11 11.45 -1.09
N GLY A 285 5.43 11.32 -2.23
CA GLY A 285 4.99 10.04 -2.79
C GLY A 285 5.45 9.78 -4.22
N HIS A 286 4.52 9.24 -5.01
CA HIS A 286 4.70 9.29 -6.46
C HIS A 286 4.74 10.76 -6.91
N LEU A 287 5.61 11.07 -7.86
CA LEU A 287 5.67 12.40 -8.46
C LEU A 287 4.96 12.35 -9.82
N PRO A 288 3.73 12.85 -9.96
CA PRO A 288 3.11 12.97 -11.28
C PRO A 288 3.90 13.94 -12.18
N GLU A 289 3.64 13.91 -13.49
CA GLU A 289 4.43 14.66 -14.48
C GLU A 289 4.53 16.17 -14.18
N HIS A 290 3.42 16.81 -13.82
CA HIS A 290 3.42 18.25 -13.51
C HIS A 290 4.24 18.57 -12.24
N ALA A 291 4.24 17.67 -11.24
CA ALA A 291 5.04 17.80 -10.03
C ALA A 291 6.54 17.62 -10.34
N ARG A 292 6.90 16.67 -11.21
CA ARG A 292 8.29 16.51 -11.69
C ARG A 292 8.80 17.79 -12.35
N GLN A 293 7.97 18.41 -13.21
CA GLN A 293 8.31 19.67 -13.83
C GLN A 293 8.49 20.78 -12.77
N ALA A 294 7.56 20.94 -11.83
CA ALA A 294 7.67 21.94 -10.78
C ALA A 294 8.92 21.77 -9.91
N VAL A 295 9.30 20.53 -9.59
CA VAL A 295 10.54 20.22 -8.86
C VAL A 295 11.77 20.58 -9.69
N SER A 296 11.78 20.28 -10.99
CA SER A 296 12.91 20.62 -11.87
C SER A 296 13.12 22.13 -12.06
N GLU A 297 12.08 22.92 -11.80
CA GLU A 297 12.07 24.38 -11.89
C GLU A 297 12.22 25.07 -10.51
N ASP A 298 12.56 24.32 -9.46
CA ASP A 298 12.69 24.80 -8.07
C ASP A 298 11.40 25.47 -7.52
N ARG A 299 10.25 25.14 -8.09
CA ARG A 299 8.92 25.62 -7.63
C ARG A 299 8.25 24.68 -6.63
N ALA A 300 8.77 23.47 -6.48
CA ALA A 300 8.35 22.46 -5.54
C ALA A 300 9.55 21.63 -5.09
N HIS A 301 9.38 20.86 -4.01
CA HIS A 301 10.38 19.90 -3.56
C HIS A 301 9.83 18.50 -3.50
N PHE A 302 10.74 17.53 -3.53
CA PHE A 302 10.42 16.14 -3.33
C PHE A 302 11.27 15.59 -2.18
N GLU A 303 10.60 15.04 -1.18
CA GLU A 303 11.25 14.32 -0.09
C GLU A 303 10.37 13.14 0.30
N ARG A 304 10.86 11.92 0.06
CA ARG A 304 10.03 10.73 0.12
C ARG A 304 9.59 10.43 1.55
N TRP A 305 8.33 10.10 1.74
CA TRP A 305 7.88 9.42 2.94
C TRP A 305 7.71 7.94 2.62
N ASN A 306 8.60 7.11 3.16
CA ASN A 306 8.62 5.68 2.85
C ASN A 306 7.35 5.00 3.35
N VAL A 307 6.57 4.45 2.41
CA VAL A 307 5.39 3.61 2.67
C VAL A 307 5.45 2.26 1.93
N HIS A 308 6.54 2.00 1.22
CA HIS A 308 6.84 0.75 0.52
C HIS A 308 8.22 0.25 1.00
N PRO A 309 8.59 -1.02 0.79
CA PRO A 309 9.82 -1.55 1.35
C PRO A 309 11.05 -0.97 0.65
N ARG A 310 12.10 -0.75 1.44
CA ARG A 310 13.45 -0.52 0.90
C ARG A 310 14.09 -1.84 0.50
N LYS A 311 15.23 -1.76 -0.15
CA LYS A 311 16.08 -2.92 -0.47
C LYS A 311 16.37 -3.79 0.77
N GLN A 312 16.73 -3.18 1.90
CA GLN A 312 17.00 -3.93 3.14
C GLN A 312 15.74 -4.61 3.69
N ASP A 313 14.58 -3.97 3.59
CA ASP A 313 13.30 -4.50 4.07
C ASP A 313 12.87 -5.71 3.20
N LEU A 314 13.02 -5.59 1.87
CA LEU A 314 12.86 -6.70 0.93
C LEU A 314 13.78 -7.87 1.27
N LYS A 315 15.08 -7.60 1.49
CA LYS A 315 16.06 -8.65 1.84
C LYS A 315 15.67 -9.36 3.14
N GLN A 316 15.30 -8.60 4.17
CA GLN A 316 14.87 -9.14 5.46
C GLN A 316 13.67 -10.07 5.28
N LEU A 317 12.67 -9.67 4.49
CA LEU A 317 11.47 -10.47 4.28
C LEU A 317 11.75 -11.73 3.44
N VAL A 318 12.57 -11.62 2.38
CA VAL A 318 12.99 -12.78 1.57
C VAL A 318 13.74 -13.81 2.41
N ASP A 319 14.67 -13.37 3.27
CA ASP A 319 15.41 -14.26 4.17
C ASP A 319 14.49 -14.94 5.20
N HIS A 320 13.57 -14.16 5.78
CA HIS A 320 12.62 -14.67 6.77
C HIS A 320 11.68 -15.71 6.17
N LEU A 321 11.13 -15.43 4.99
CA LEU A 321 10.22 -16.34 4.28
C LEU A 321 10.89 -17.65 3.88
N GLY A 322 12.21 -17.61 3.60
CA GLY A 322 12.96 -18.78 3.13
C GLY A 322 12.48 -19.28 1.76
N CYS A 323 11.93 -18.38 0.95
CA CYS A 323 11.28 -18.72 -0.31
C CYS A 323 12.28 -19.23 -1.36
N ARG A 324 11.83 -20.19 -2.18
CA ARG A 324 12.57 -20.68 -3.35
C ARG A 324 12.37 -19.78 -4.56
N ILE A 325 11.20 -19.16 -4.65
CA ILE A 325 10.83 -18.25 -5.74
C ILE A 325 10.35 -16.94 -5.10
N CYS A 326 10.99 -15.84 -5.48
CA CYS A 326 10.61 -14.49 -5.11
C CYS A 326 10.30 -13.71 -6.38
N VAL A 327 9.10 -13.16 -6.50
CA VAL A 327 8.71 -12.27 -7.58
C VAL A 327 8.49 -10.86 -7.03
N PRO A 328 9.41 -9.93 -7.32
CA PRO A 328 9.18 -8.50 -7.11
C PRO A 328 8.08 -7.99 -8.05
N LEU A 329 7.06 -7.36 -7.48
CA LEU A 329 5.91 -6.78 -8.17
C LEU A 329 6.01 -5.25 -8.18
N PHE A 330 5.20 -4.62 -9.04
CA PHE A 330 4.97 -3.17 -9.12
C PHE A 330 6.20 -2.33 -9.49
N HIS A 331 7.24 -2.96 -10.04
CA HIS A 331 8.45 -2.28 -10.44
C HIS A 331 9.08 -2.86 -11.70
N THR A 332 9.73 -2.00 -12.47
CA THR A 332 10.51 -2.42 -13.65
C THR A 332 11.88 -2.90 -13.24
N MET A 333 12.09 -4.21 -13.36
CA MET A 333 13.39 -4.83 -13.13
C MET A 333 14.27 -4.68 -14.37
N LYS A 334 15.22 -3.73 -14.34
CA LYS A 334 16.15 -3.49 -15.46
C LYS A 334 17.23 -4.58 -15.57
N ASP A 335 17.74 -5.05 -14.44
CA ASP A 335 18.79 -6.08 -14.38
C ASP A 335 18.49 -7.11 -13.29
N LEU A 336 18.09 -8.32 -13.69
CA LEU A 336 17.80 -9.42 -12.77
C LEU A 336 19.02 -9.83 -11.92
N ASN A 337 20.25 -9.67 -12.43
CA ASN A 337 21.44 -10.04 -11.67
C ASN A 337 21.67 -9.08 -10.50
N GLU A 338 21.43 -7.79 -10.69
CA GLU A 338 21.51 -6.79 -9.62
C GLU A 338 20.53 -7.13 -8.48
N TRP A 339 19.30 -7.51 -8.83
CA TRP A 339 18.29 -7.92 -7.88
C TRP A 339 18.65 -9.21 -7.16
N ARG A 340 19.18 -10.22 -7.87
CA ARG A 340 19.66 -11.46 -7.25
C ARG A 340 20.85 -11.24 -6.33
N GLN A 341 21.72 -10.29 -6.65
CA GLN A 341 22.82 -9.92 -5.78
C GLN A 341 22.33 -9.23 -4.51
N ALA A 342 21.31 -8.36 -4.63
CA ALA A 342 20.75 -7.64 -3.50
C ALA A 342 19.88 -8.53 -2.59
N LEU A 343 18.99 -9.34 -3.17
CA LEU A 343 17.92 -10.04 -2.45
C LEU A 343 18.17 -11.54 -2.30
N GLY A 344 18.94 -12.15 -3.21
CA GLY A 344 19.25 -13.58 -3.21
C GLY A 344 18.84 -14.29 -4.51
N PRO A 345 19.28 -15.55 -4.70
CA PRO A 345 19.12 -16.28 -5.95
C PRO A 345 17.67 -16.68 -6.26
N SER A 346 16.75 -16.60 -5.28
CA SER A 346 15.33 -16.94 -5.45
C SER A 346 14.59 -15.92 -6.32
N VAL A 347 15.14 -14.73 -6.55
CA VAL A 347 14.49 -13.70 -7.37
C VAL A 347 14.36 -14.15 -8.83
N THR A 348 13.15 -13.97 -9.36
CA THR A 348 12.84 -14.14 -10.78
C THR A 348 12.03 -12.95 -11.32
N ALA A 349 12.02 -12.80 -12.64
CA ALA A 349 11.17 -11.87 -13.37
C ALA A 349 10.02 -12.61 -14.11
N ASP A 350 9.85 -13.90 -13.85
CA ASP A 350 8.79 -14.71 -14.46
C ASP A 350 7.40 -14.22 -14.00
N SER A 351 6.50 -14.06 -14.96
CA SER A 351 5.10 -13.71 -14.71
C SER A 351 4.18 -14.93 -14.56
N TYR A 352 4.71 -16.13 -14.80
CA TYR A 352 4.00 -17.40 -14.72
C TYR A 352 4.87 -18.43 -14.00
N ILE A 353 4.37 -18.97 -12.89
CA ILE A 353 5.12 -19.85 -11.96
C ILE A 353 4.43 -21.21 -11.85
#